data_AF-A0A2P2M183-F1
#
_entry.id   AF-A0A2P2M183-F1
#
_cell.length_a   1.000
_cell.length_b   1.000
_cell.length_c   1.000
_cell.angle_alpha   90.00
_cell.angle_beta   90.00
_cell.angle_gamma   90.00
#
_symmetry.space_group_name_H-M   'P 1'
#
loop_
_entity.id
_entity.type
_entity.pdbx_description
1 polymer ?
#
loop_
_entity_poly.entity_id
_entity_poly.type
_entity_poly.pdbx_seq_one_letter_code
_entity_poly.pdbx_strand_id
1 'polypeptide(L)'
;MSKCRLSLSWLLLQLLVLQFPSRFFAIRMDVGLQEMQDSLGIQNLRTCRNTVQGRYLLSDDNGHVCDALSVDPQSRCCPEKGEKFSCRGCNLLSQCCSSYEFCVSCCLNPDRTKREEITKVKIAKPATAETYANVFDFCAGRCRHNSQSVVHENAYFSDFHHCFSLPSNSSGANYTQLEARLVGINVVVGKQGESCDGVCKSSGQSCVLNKLLVLNHCEIMQKYMSCRGACLASTGADQPAEVVDDAPRHLNPGACLYTRTQSMLSCDGSHRHTRRLCPCA
;
A
#
# COMPACT_ATOMS: atom_id res chain seq x y z
N MET A 1 -8.43 -81.27 34.67
CA MET A 1 -9.38 -80.20 35.04
C MET A 1 -8.89 -79.54 36.32
N SER A 2 -8.26 -78.36 36.23
CA SER A 2 -8.04 -77.51 37.39
C SER A 2 -8.13 -76.07 36.94
N LYS A 3 -9.00 -75.32 37.62
CA LYS A 3 -9.57 -74.05 37.16
C LYS A 3 -8.55 -72.93 37.28
N CYS A 4 -8.36 -72.21 36.16
CA CYS A 4 -7.65 -70.95 36.07
C CYS A 4 -8.28 -69.94 37.05
N ARG A 5 -7.59 -69.62 38.15
CA ARG A 5 -7.96 -68.48 39.02
C ARG A 5 -7.25 -67.25 38.48
N LEU A 6 -7.87 -66.63 37.48
CA LEU A 6 -7.51 -65.30 37.02
C LEU A 6 -7.69 -64.34 38.22
N SER A 7 -6.59 -63.77 38.70
CA SER A 7 -6.60 -62.83 39.82
C SER A 7 -7.50 -61.64 39.48
N LEU A 8 -8.59 -61.49 40.24
CA LEU A 8 -9.51 -60.36 40.16
C LEU A 8 -8.78 -59.00 40.34
N SER A 9 -7.57 -59.02 40.91
CA SER A 9 -6.75 -57.81 41.12
C SER A 9 -6.07 -57.31 39.84
N TRP A 10 -5.90 -58.15 38.81
CA TRP A 10 -5.29 -57.71 37.53
C TRP A 10 -6.32 -57.12 36.56
N LEU A 11 -7.58 -57.54 36.67
CA LEU A 11 -8.73 -56.96 35.95
C LEU A 11 -9.10 -55.56 36.48
N LEU A 12 -8.95 -55.33 37.79
CA LEU A 12 -9.18 -54.01 38.40
C LEU A 12 -8.09 -52.99 38.04
N LEU A 13 -6.87 -53.43 37.73
CA LEU A 13 -5.77 -52.54 37.31
C LEU A 13 -5.91 -52.09 35.84
N GLN A 14 -6.51 -52.92 34.98
CA GLN A 14 -6.81 -52.57 33.58
C GLN A 14 -8.06 -51.67 33.44
N LEU A 15 -8.96 -51.68 34.43
CA LEU A 15 -10.14 -50.80 34.46
C LEU A 15 -9.83 -49.36 34.92
N LEU A 16 -8.66 -49.12 35.52
CA LEU A 16 -8.17 -47.77 35.88
C LEU A 16 -7.46 -47.04 34.72
N VAL A 17 -7.11 -47.74 33.63
CA VAL A 17 -6.44 -47.14 32.45
C VAL A 17 -7.45 -46.75 31.35
N LEU A 18 -8.71 -47.20 31.44
CA LEU A 18 -9.75 -46.93 30.44
C LEU A 18 -10.73 -45.78 30.80
N GLN A 19 -10.42 -44.98 31.82
CA GLN A 19 -11.17 -43.73 32.12
C GLN A 19 -10.42 -42.47 31.68
N PHE A 20 -9.78 -42.50 30.51
CA PHE A 20 -9.46 -41.26 29.79
C PHE A 20 -10.64 -40.90 28.90
N PRO A 21 -11.45 -39.87 29.23
CA PRO A 21 -12.34 -39.31 28.24
C PRO A 21 -11.46 -38.62 27.20
N SER A 22 -11.40 -39.19 26.00
CA SER A 22 -10.94 -38.48 24.80
C SER A 22 -11.90 -37.33 24.53
N ARG A 23 -11.64 -36.18 25.16
CA ARG A 23 -12.31 -34.92 24.88
C ARG A 23 -11.75 -34.34 23.59
N PHE A 24 -12.35 -34.71 22.48
CA PHE A 24 -12.50 -33.78 21.37
C PHE A 24 -13.48 -32.69 21.84
N PHE A 25 -13.06 -31.42 21.84
CA PHE A 25 -13.81 -30.22 21.44
C PHE A 25 -13.04 -28.95 21.85
N ALA A 26 -12.67 -28.17 20.83
CA ALA A 26 -12.72 -26.71 20.72
C ALA A 26 -12.32 -25.80 21.93
N ILE A 27 -11.29 -24.98 21.67
CA ILE A 27 -11.17 -23.54 21.99
C ILE A 27 -11.88 -23.06 23.28
N ARG A 28 -11.17 -23.17 24.40
CA ARG A 28 -11.12 -22.13 25.45
C ARG A 28 -9.77 -22.26 26.14
N MET A 29 -8.91 -21.27 25.97
CA MET A 29 -7.64 -21.18 26.71
C MET A 29 -7.96 -20.77 28.14
N ASP A 30 -7.72 -21.68 29.08
CA ASP A 30 -7.85 -21.43 30.51
C ASP A 30 -6.75 -20.44 30.96
N VAL A 31 -7.17 -19.46 31.76
CA VAL A 31 -6.42 -18.33 32.33
C VAL A 31 -5.36 -18.77 33.38
N GLY A 32 -4.95 -20.04 33.38
CA GLY A 32 -4.05 -20.63 34.38
C GLY A 32 -2.62 -20.86 33.93
N LEU A 33 -2.31 -20.73 32.64
CA LEU A 33 -0.96 -20.98 32.10
C LEU A 33 -0.15 -19.70 31.85
N GLN A 34 -0.55 -18.57 32.44
CA GLN A 34 0.24 -17.33 32.39
C GLN A 34 1.17 -17.20 33.61
N GLU A 35 0.84 -17.85 34.73
CA GLU A 35 1.53 -17.63 36.02
C GLU A 35 2.81 -18.46 36.20
N MET A 36 3.08 -19.46 35.34
CA MET A 36 4.28 -20.30 35.48
C MET A 36 5.46 -19.86 34.59
N GLN A 37 5.27 -18.91 33.67
CA GLN A 37 6.30 -18.47 32.72
C GLN A 37 7.16 -17.29 33.20
N ASP A 38 6.71 -16.54 34.21
CA ASP A 38 7.45 -15.38 34.74
C ASP A 38 8.65 -15.75 35.64
N SER A 39 8.83 -17.02 36.00
CA SER A 39 9.89 -17.47 36.91
C SER A 39 11.17 -17.99 36.21
N LEU A 40 11.23 -18.00 34.88
CA LEU A 40 12.38 -18.54 34.11
C LEU A 40 13.14 -17.53 33.24
N GLY A 41 12.83 -16.23 33.34
CA GLY A 41 13.56 -15.19 32.61
C GLY A 41 13.45 -15.28 31.07
N ILE A 42 12.42 -15.95 30.56
CA ILE A 42 12.11 -15.96 29.12
C ILE A 42 11.38 -14.65 28.83
N GLN A 43 12.11 -13.66 28.34
CA GLN A 43 11.57 -12.43 27.77
C GLN A 43 10.33 -12.77 26.93
N ASN A 44 9.17 -12.22 27.32
CA ASN A 44 7.91 -12.18 26.58
C ASN A 44 8.12 -12.52 25.09
N LEU A 45 7.89 -13.77 24.69
CA LEU A 45 8.03 -14.17 23.29
C LEU A 45 6.82 -13.61 22.55
N ARG A 46 6.91 -12.31 22.21
CA ARG A 46 5.81 -11.54 21.63
C ARG A 46 5.43 -12.21 20.31
N THR A 47 4.23 -12.76 20.26
CA THR A 47 3.73 -13.42 19.06
C THR A 47 3.28 -12.35 18.06
N CYS A 48 3.74 -12.43 16.81
CA CYS A 48 3.33 -11.52 15.75
C CYS A 48 2.00 -11.91 15.13
N ARG A 49 1.24 -10.90 14.73
CA ARG A 49 0.15 -11.07 13.75
C ARG A 49 0.73 -10.94 12.36
N ASN A 50 0.17 -11.65 11.40
CA ASN A 50 0.65 -11.58 10.02
C ASN A 50 -0.47 -11.79 9.01
N THR A 51 -0.17 -11.55 7.73
CA THR A 51 -1.19 -11.52 6.67
C THR A 51 -1.82 -12.89 6.36
N VAL A 52 -1.20 -14.02 6.76
CA VAL A 52 -1.60 -15.46 6.60
C VAL A 52 -1.95 -15.93 5.17
N GLN A 53 -2.42 -15.04 4.30
CA GLN A 53 -3.08 -15.33 3.03
C GLN A 53 -2.12 -15.37 1.83
N GLY A 54 -0.91 -14.83 1.99
CA GLY A 54 0.08 -14.81 0.92
C GLY A 54 0.63 -16.21 0.62
N ARG A 55 0.68 -16.58 -0.66
CA ARG A 55 1.18 -17.90 -1.09
C ARG A 55 2.69 -18.05 -0.89
N TYR A 56 3.45 -16.98 -1.14
CA TYR A 56 4.92 -16.98 -1.13
C TYR A 56 5.49 -16.01 -0.12
N LEU A 57 4.88 -14.83 0.01
CA LEU A 57 5.32 -13.79 0.92
C LEU A 57 4.30 -13.63 2.04
N LEU A 58 4.77 -13.08 3.16
CA LEU A 58 3.94 -12.77 4.32
C LEU A 58 4.48 -11.52 4.99
N SER A 59 3.58 -10.64 5.44
CA SER A 59 3.93 -9.45 6.21
C SER A 59 3.47 -9.61 7.65
N ASP A 60 4.33 -9.33 8.61
CA ASP A 60 3.98 -9.31 10.02
C ASP A 60 3.58 -7.90 10.52
N ASP A 61 3.07 -7.81 11.75
CA ASP A 61 2.66 -6.57 12.41
C ASP A 61 3.82 -5.72 12.92
N ASN A 62 5.03 -6.29 12.94
CA ASN A 62 6.26 -5.51 13.04
C ASN A 62 6.62 -4.83 11.71
N GLY A 63 5.99 -5.19 10.60
CA GLY A 63 6.22 -4.57 9.29
C GLY A 63 7.36 -5.19 8.50
N HIS A 64 7.83 -6.38 8.85
CA HIS A 64 8.75 -7.16 8.03
C HIS A 64 7.98 -7.99 6.99
N VAL A 65 8.60 -8.19 5.83
CA VAL A 65 8.11 -9.07 4.77
C VAL A 65 9.11 -10.19 4.58
N CYS A 66 8.65 -11.43 4.59
CA CYS A 66 9.50 -12.60 4.44
C CYS A 66 8.80 -13.68 3.61
N ASP A 67 9.57 -14.70 3.19
CA ASP A 67 8.98 -15.89 2.58
C ASP A 67 8.15 -16.64 3.63
N ALA A 68 6.99 -17.16 3.23
CA ALA A 68 6.07 -17.87 4.11
C ALA A 68 6.73 -19.07 4.83
N LEU A 69 7.75 -19.69 4.22
CA LEU A 69 8.52 -20.81 4.80
C LEU A 69 9.57 -20.35 5.81
N SER A 70 9.93 -19.07 5.81
CA SER A 70 10.95 -18.48 6.70
C SER A 70 10.38 -17.91 7.99
N VAL A 71 9.05 -17.92 8.15
CA VAL A 71 8.36 -17.46 9.36
C VAL A 71 8.73 -18.34 10.55
N ASP A 72 9.03 -17.71 11.69
CA ASP A 72 9.33 -18.44 12.91
C ASP A 72 8.08 -19.21 13.40
N PRO A 73 8.15 -20.54 13.61
CA PRO A 73 6.99 -21.33 13.98
C PRO A 73 6.38 -20.96 15.33
N GLN A 74 7.19 -20.46 16.27
CA GLN A 74 6.78 -20.23 17.66
C GLN A 74 6.20 -18.82 17.85
N SER A 75 6.92 -17.80 17.40
CA SER A 75 6.53 -16.39 17.48
C SER A 75 5.66 -15.94 16.32
N ARG A 76 5.60 -16.68 15.19
CA ARG A 76 4.87 -16.31 13.97
C ARG A 76 5.35 -15.02 13.29
N CYS A 77 6.50 -14.49 13.73
CA CYS A 77 7.13 -13.31 13.17
C CYS A 77 7.98 -13.65 11.95
N CYS A 78 8.15 -12.67 11.06
CA CYS A 78 9.21 -12.76 10.06
C CYS A 78 10.58 -12.58 10.74
N PRO A 79 11.64 -13.20 10.19
CA PRO A 79 12.99 -12.96 10.68
C PRO A 79 13.34 -11.48 10.49
N GLU A 80 14.05 -10.89 11.45
CA GLU A 80 14.53 -9.50 11.39
C GLU A 80 15.70 -9.34 10.41
N LYS A 81 15.47 -9.75 9.15
CA LYS A 81 16.42 -9.65 8.05
C LYS A 81 15.79 -8.80 6.94
N GLY A 82 16.46 -7.70 6.60
CA GLY A 82 16.02 -6.78 5.56
C GLY A 82 15.39 -5.49 6.09
N GLU A 83 14.75 -4.74 5.20
CA GLU A 83 14.17 -3.44 5.53
C GLU A 83 12.79 -3.58 6.18
N LYS A 84 12.62 -2.93 7.33
CA LYS A 84 11.32 -2.77 7.98
C LYS A 84 10.46 -1.78 7.19
N PHE A 85 9.17 -2.08 7.07
CA PHE A 85 8.21 -1.27 6.32
C PHE A 85 8.57 -1.08 4.83
N SER A 86 9.07 -2.15 4.21
CA SER A 86 9.49 -2.11 2.82
C SER A 86 8.33 -1.77 1.89
N CYS A 87 8.54 -0.75 1.06
CA CYS A 87 7.60 -0.31 0.02
C CYS A 87 7.98 -0.84 -1.37
N ARG A 88 8.64 -2.00 -1.45
CA ARG A 88 9.06 -2.58 -2.73
C ARG A 88 7.84 -2.84 -3.62
N GLY A 89 7.87 -2.33 -4.85
CA GLY A 89 6.74 -2.47 -5.78
C GLY A 89 5.52 -1.62 -5.40
N CYS A 90 5.72 -0.57 -4.59
CA CYS A 90 4.69 0.42 -4.27
C CYS A 90 4.93 1.74 -5.00
N ASN A 91 3.87 2.27 -5.61
CA ASN A 91 3.82 3.66 -6.05
C ASN A 91 3.32 4.52 -4.88
N LEU A 92 4.27 5.16 -4.18
CA LEU A 92 4.03 5.97 -2.99
C LEU A 92 3.09 7.16 -3.21
N LEU A 93 2.87 7.60 -4.45
CA LEU A 93 1.96 8.70 -4.76
C LEU A 93 0.50 8.27 -4.76
N SER A 94 0.24 7.15 -5.44
CA SER A 94 -1.07 6.49 -5.42
C SER A 94 -1.34 5.77 -4.09
N GLN A 95 -0.28 5.51 -3.31
CA GLN A 95 -0.29 4.64 -2.13
C GLN A 95 -0.86 3.26 -2.48
N CYS A 96 -0.52 2.79 -3.67
CA CYS A 96 -0.90 1.50 -4.22
C CYS A 96 0.35 0.69 -4.56
N CYS A 97 0.26 -0.63 -4.42
CA CYS A 97 1.33 -1.58 -4.63
C CYS A 97 0.88 -2.72 -5.53
N SER A 98 1.84 -3.36 -6.18
CA SER A 98 1.61 -4.55 -6.99
C SER A 98 1.56 -5.85 -6.17
N SER A 99 1.98 -5.81 -4.90
CA SER A 99 1.91 -6.94 -3.96
C SER A 99 1.18 -6.52 -2.69
N TYR A 100 0.31 -7.41 -2.22
CA TYR A 100 -0.46 -7.24 -1.00
C TYR A 100 0.44 -7.10 0.24
N GLU A 101 1.45 -7.96 0.36
CA GLU A 101 2.33 -8.04 1.51
C GLU A 101 3.21 -6.80 1.64
N PHE A 102 3.76 -6.32 0.52
CA PHE A 102 4.49 -5.05 0.49
C PHE A 102 3.56 -3.84 0.70
N CYS A 103 2.29 -3.90 0.28
CA CYS A 103 1.30 -2.89 0.64
C CYS A 103 1.11 -2.79 2.15
N VAL A 104 0.90 -3.94 2.81
CA VAL A 104 0.70 -3.98 4.27
C VAL A 104 1.94 -3.47 5.00
N SER A 105 3.13 -3.95 4.64
CA SER A 105 4.39 -3.49 5.22
C SER A 105 4.61 -1.99 5.04
N CYS A 106 4.40 -1.46 3.82
CA CYS A 106 4.55 -0.04 3.53
C CYS A 106 3.54 0.84 4.29
N CYS A 107 2.30 0.37 4.42
CA CYS A 107 1.23 1.05 5.14
C CYS A 107 1.51 1.13 6.66
N LEU A 108 2.16 0.12 7.23
CA LEU A 108 2.52 0.10 8.65
C LEU A 108 3.55 1.18 9.02
N ASN A 109 4.21 1.79 8.04
CA ASN A 109 5.17 2.85 8.28
C ASN A 109 4.50 4.08 8.93
N PRO A 110 4.97 4.54 10.11
CA PRO A 110 4.43 5.72 10.79
C PRO A 110 4.47 7.01 9.95
N ASP A 111 5.42 7.13 9.02
CA ASP A 111 5.52 8.27 8.10
C ASP A 111 4.43 8.26 7.02
N ARG A 112 3.76 7.12 6.82
CA ARG A 112 2.72 6.92 5.81
C ARG A 112 1.33 6.88 6.40
N THR A 113 1.18 6.33 7.60
CA THR A 113 -0.14 6.19 8.23
C THR A 113 -0.05 6.54 9.71
N LYS A 114 -0.73 7.63 10.07
CA LYS A 114 -0.79 8.12 11.45
C LYS A 114 -1.85 7.37 12.24
N ARG A 115 -1.48 6.86 13.41
CA ARG A 115 -2.36 6.06 14.28
C ARG A 115 -3.66 6.79 14.67
N GLU A 116 -3.59 8.11 14.83
CA GLU A 116 -4.71 8.99 15.20
C GLU A 116 -5.77 9.14 14.08
N GLU A 117 -5.36 8.98 12.83
CA GLU A 117 -6.27 9.04 11.67
C GLU A 117 -7.02 7.71 11.52
N ILE A 118 -6.38 6.59 11.85
CA ILE A 118 -6.94 5.23 11.69
C ILE A 118 -8.09 4.95 12.65
N THR A 119 -7.98 5.36 13.92
CA THR A 119 -9.00 5.06 14.95
C THR A 119 -10.36 5.67 14.64
N LYS A 120 -10.41 6.64 13.72
CA LYS A 120 -11.63 7.31 13.25
C LYS A 120 -12.19 6.69 11.97
N VAL A 121 -11.46 5.79 11.32
CA VAL A 121 -11.85 5.19 10.04
C VAL A 121 -12.68 3.94 10.27
N LYS A 122 -13.88 3.92 9.69
CA LYS A 122 -14.77 2.77 9.72
C LYS A 122 -14.29 1.70 8.75
N ILE A 123 -14.48 0.43 9.13
CA ILE A 123 -14.14 -0.73 8.31
C ILE A 123 -14.98 -0.77 7.03
N ALA A 124 -16.25 -0.33 7.11
CA ALA A 124 -17.19 -0.32 6.00
C ALA A 124 -18.03 0.98 5.95
N LYS A 125 -18.74 1.18 4.83
CA LYS A 125 -19.61 2.34 4.61
C LYS A 125 -20.81 2.48 5.59
N PRO A 126 -21.46 1.41 6.07
CA PRO A 126 -22.61 1.53 6.96
C PRO A 126 -22.29 2.30 8.24
N ALA A 127 -23.26 3.08 8.74
CA ALA A 127 -23.08 3.87 9.96
C ALA A 127 -22.77 3.01 11.20
N THR A 128 -23.23 1.76 11.20
CA THR A 128 -23.01 0.74 12.24
C THR A 128 -21.66 0.03 12.17
N ALA A 129 -20.84 0.30 11.14
CA ALA A 129 -19.56 -0.37 10.99
C ALA A 129 -18.57 0.05 12.08
N GLU A 130 -17.94 -0.95 12.69
CA GLU A 130 -16.85 -0.76 13.65
C GLU A 130 -15.62 -0.11 13.00
N THR A 131 -14.75 0.44 13.84
CA THR A 131 -13.45 1.00 13.44
C THR A 131 -12.35 -0.04 13.58
N TYR A 132 -11.21 0.21 12.94
CA TYR A 132 -10.07 -0.69 13.04
C TYR A 132 -9.45 -0.67 14.44
N ALA A 133 -9.17 -1.85 15.00
CA ALA A 133 -8.61 -2.00 16.35
C ALA A 133 -7.15 -1.53 16.46
N ASN A 134 -6.36 -1.70 15.39
CA ASN A 134 -4.96 -1.30 15.33
C ASN A 134 -4.53 -1.01 13.89
N VAL A 135 -3.31 -0.47 13.74
CA VAL A 135 -2.71 -0.09 12.45
C VAL A 135 -2.60 -1.30 11.51
N PHE A 136 -2.24 -2.47 12.07
CA PHE A 136 -2.10 -3.69 11.28
C PHE A 136 -3.42 -4.13 10.65
N ASP A 137 -4.51 -4.19 11.43
CA ASP A 137 -5.83 -4.55 10.91
C ASP A 137 -6.32 -3.54 9.86
N PHE A 138 -6.02 -2.26 10.04
CA PHE A 138 -6.28 -1.23 9.02
C PHE A 138 -5.53 -1.51 7.72
N CYS A 139 -4.21 -1.70 7.78
CA CYS A 139 -3.39 -1.95 6.61
C CYS A 139 -3.75 -3.26 5.92
N ALA A 140 -3.89 -4.35 6.68
CA ALA A 140 -4.28 -5.66 6.19
C ALA A 140 -5.65 -5.64 5.50
N GLY A 141 -6.62 -4.91 6.06
CA GLY A 141 -7.95 -4.75 5.48
C GLY A 141 -7.95 -3.87 4.23
N ARG A 142 -7.29 -2.70 4.30
CA ARG A 142 -7.34 -1.71 3.21
C ARG A 142 -6.59 -2.18 1.96
N CYS A 143 -5.44 -2.81 2.13
CA CYS A 143 -4.61 -3.33 1.03
C CYS A 143 -5.23 -4.51 0.27
N ARG A 144 -6.24 -5.20 0.84
CA ARG A 144 -6.72 -6.49 0.32
C ARG A 144 -7.39 -6.38 -1.05
N HIS A 145 -8.22 -5.35 -1.25
CA HIS A 145 -8.84 -5.01 -2.53
C HIS A 145 -9.64 -3.71 -2.36
N ASN A 146 -9.46 -2.74 -3.26
CA ASN A 146 -10.20 -1.49 -3.24
C ASN A 146 -11.22 -1.49 -4.39
N SER A 147 -12.49 -1.16 -4.12
CA SER A 147 -13.48 -0.99 -5.20
C SER A 147 -13.09 0.11 -6.19
N GLN A 148 -12.18 1.01 -5.80
CA GLN A 148 -11.61 2.04 -6.68
C GLN A 148 -10.50 1.52 -7.60
N SER A 149 -9.93 0.33 -7.33
CA SER A 149 -8.90 -0.27 -8.18
C SER A 149 -9.45 -1.24 -9.22
N VAL A 150 -10.78 -1.42 -9.29
CA VAL A 150 -11.46 -2.28 -10.28
C VAL A 150 -12.26 -1.47 -11.31
N VAL A 151 -12.25 -1.96 -12.55
CA VAL A 151 -12.93 -1.47 -13.74
C VAL A 151 -13.91 -2.56 -14.17
N HIS A 152 -15.19 -2.21 -14.36
CA HIS A 152 -16.26 -3.15 -14.72
C HIS A 152 -16.29 -4.39 -13.81
N GLU A 153 -16.11 -4.16 -12.50
CA GLU A 153 -16.21 -5.13 -11.39
C GLU A 153 -15.21 -6.31 -11.40
N ASN A 154 -14.53 -6.58 -12.53
CA ASN A 154 -13.73 -7.80 -12.73
C ASN A 154 -12.32 -7.59 -13.30
N ALA A 155 -11.93 -6.36 -13.66
CA ALA A 155 -10.59 -6.06 -14.17
C ALA A 155 -9.91 -4.99 -13.31
N TYR A 156 -8.65 -5.18 -12.92
CA TYR A 156 -7.93 -4.13 -12.20
C TYR A 156 -7.54 -2.98 -13.16
N PHE A 157 -7.59 -1.75 -12.66
CA PHE A 157 -7.17 -0.56 -13.42
C PHE A 157 -5.66 -0.58 -13.76
N SER A 158 -4.87 -1.23 -12.91
CA SER A 158 -3.41 -1.31 -13.00
C SER A 158 -2.91 -2.52 -12.21
N ASP A 159 -1.68 -2.94 -12.49
CA ASP A 159 -0.96 -3.90 -11.65
C ASP A 159 -0.84 -3.40 -10.19
N PHE A 160 -0.84 -2.08 -9.96
CA PHE A 160 -0.86 -1.46 -8.63
C PHE A 160 -2.28 -1.36 -8.07
N HIS A 161 -2.84 -2.48 -7.59
CA HIS A 161 -4.24 -2.58 -7.17
C HIS A 161 -4.44 -2.77 -5.66
N HIS A 162 -3.36 -2.99 -4.90
CA HIS A 162 -3.38 -3.03 -3.44
C HIS A 162 -3.10 -1.64 -2.88
N CYS A 163 -4.11 -0.93 -2.38
CA CYS A 163 -3.97 0.47 -1.96
C CYS A 163 -4.30 0.68 -0.50
N PHE A 164 -3.61 1.61 0.17
CA PHE A 164 -3.85 1.96 1.58
C PHE A 164 -4.27 3.41 1.81
N SER A 165 -4.51 4.19 0.75
CA SER A 165 -4.95 5.58 0.87
C SER A 165 -6.33 5.72 1.53
N LEU A 166 -6.46 6.74 2.37
CA LEU A 166 -7.73 7.15 2.95
C LEU A 166 -8.57 7.90 1.90
N PRO A 167 -9.86 7.60 1.77
CA PRO A 167 -10.75 8.39 0.93
C PRO A 167 -10.90 9.80 1.52
N SER A 168 -10.50 10.82 0.77
CA SER A 168 -10.68 12.22 1.14
C SER A 168 -12.17 12.54 1.20
N ASN A 169 -12.72 12.75 2.40
CA ASN A 169 -14.10 13.20 2.60
C ASN A 169 -14.30 14.71 2.32
N SER A 170 -13.37 15.36 1.61
CA SER A 170 -13.53 16.75 1.21
C SER A 170 -13.14 16.95 -0.24
N SER A 171 -14.10 17.47 -0.99
CA SER A 171 -13.95 18.07 -2.32
C SER A 171 -13.17 19.40 -2.29
N GLY A 172 -12.38 19.67 -1.24
CA GLY A 172 -11.76 20.98 -1.02
C GLY A 172 -10.40 21.02 -0.28
N ALA A 173 -9.84 19.90 0.20
CA ALA A 173 -8.59 19.89 0.97
C ALA A 173 -7.36 19.33 0.24
N ASN A 174 -7.30 19.40 -1.09
CA ASN A 174 -6.20 18.78 -1.85
C ASN A 174 -5.04 19.73 -2.17
N TYR A 175 -5.22 21.05 -2.11
CA TYR A 175 -4.23 22.01 -2.62
C TYR A 175 -2.97 22.12 -1.77
N THR A 176 -3.11 22.25 -0.45
CA THR A 176 -1.96 22.36 0.47
C THR A 176 -1.13 21.08 0.53
N GLN A 177 -1.76 19.91 0.35
CA GLN A 177 -1.05 18.63 0.33
C GLN A 177 -0.36 18.37 -1.02
N LEU A 178 -0.93 18.81 -2.15
CA LEU A 178 -0.27 18.76 -3.46
C LEU A 178 0.93 19.71 -3.53
N GLU A 179 0.83 20.91 -2.94
CA GLU A 179 1.95 21.84 -2.83
C GLU A 179 3.06 21.32 -1.90
N ALA A 180 2.70 20.71 -0.77
CA ALA A 180 3.68 20.04 0.09
C ALA A 180 4.44 18.91 -0.63
N ARG A 181 3.83 18.28 -1.65
CA ARG A 181 4.49 17.25 -2.48
C ARG A 181 5.49 17.83 -3.48
N LEU A 182 5.47 19.14 -3.74
CA LEU A 182 6.44 19.84 -4.61
C LEU A 182 7.58 20.52 -3.82
N VAL A 183 7.66 20.33 -2.50
CA VAL A 183 8.77 20.85 -1.69
C VAL A 183 10.10 20.32 -2.22
N GLY A 184 11.04 21.23 -2.48
CA GLY A 184 12.36 20.90 -3.03
C GLY A 184 12.37 20.59 -4.53
N ILE A 185 11.26 20.79 -5.24
CA ILE A 185 11.15 20.61 -6.69
C ILE A 185 11.08 21.98 -7.36
N ASN A 186 12.00 22.23 -8.29
CA ASN A 186 11.97 23.36 -9.18
C ASN A 186 11.06 23.05 -10.37
N VAL A 187 9.90 23.69 -10.44
CA VAL A 187 8.93 23.47 -11.53
C VAL A 187 9.24 24.46 -12.66
N VAL A 188 9.62 23.94 -13.83
CA VAL A 188 10.08 24.72 -14.98
C VAL A 188 9.21 24.44 -16.20
N VAL A 189 8.82 25.50 -16.92
CA VAL A 189 8.18 25.37 -18.23
C VAL A 189 9.27 25.27 -19.30
N GLY A 190 9.30 24.14 -20.01
CA GLY A 190 10.27 23.89 -21.08
C GLY A 190 10.01 24.70 -22.35
N LYS A 191 11.00 24.72 -23.26
CA LYS A 191 10.78 25.25 -24.60
C LYS A 191 9.91 24.30 -25.42
N GLN A 192 9.36 24.82 -26.51
CA GLN A 192 8.61 24.02 -27.48
C GLN A 192 9.46 22.85 -27.99
N GLY A 193 8.90 21.64 -27.93
CA GLY A 193 9.59 20.43 -28.41
C GLY A 193 10.72 19.91 -27.51
N GLU A 194 10.92 20.49 -26.32
CA GLU A 194 11.94 20.05 -25.39
C GLU A 194 11.41 18.97 -24.43
N SER A 195 12.26 17.99 -24.08
CA SER A 195 11.96 17.00 -23.05
C SER A 195 12.30 17.54 -21.66
N CYS A 196 11.71 16.97 -20.60
CA CYS A 196 12.05 17.39 -19.25
C CYS A 196 13.49 17.07 -18.86
N ASP A 197 14.09 16.02 -19.43
CA ASP A 197 15.52 15.75 -19.26
C ASP A 197 16.39 16.90 -19.80
N GLY A 198 16.04 17.44 -20.98
CA GLY A 198 16.72 18.60 -21.56
C GLY A 198 16.55 19.85 -20.69
N VAL A 199 15.31 20.14 -20.30
CA VAL A 199 14.94 21.30 -19.48
C VAL A 199 15.70 21.29 -18.15
N CYS A 200 15.65 20.19 -17.41
CA CYS A 200 16.29 20.12 -16.10
C CYS A 200 17.82 20.16 -16.21
N LYS A 201 18.40 19.46 -17.21
CA LYS A 201 19.84 19.47 -17.45
C LYS A 201 20.39 20.85 -17.74
N SER A 202 19.62 21.71 -18.42
CA SER A 202 20.00 23.10 -18.67
C SER A 202 20.18 23.94 -17.39
N SER A 203 19.50 23.54 -16.30
CA SER A 203 19.60 24.15 -14.97
C SER A 203 20.53 23.39 -14.02
N GLY A 204 21.29 22.39 -14.51
CA GLY A 204 22.16 21.54 -13.69
C GLY A 204 21.39 20.54 -12.80
N GLN A 205 20.13 20.28 -13.10
CA GLN A 205 19.22 19.42 -12.33
C GLN A 205 18.81 18.18 -13.14
N SER A 206 18.15 17.22 -12.49
CA SER A 206 17.58 16.04 -13.15
C SER A 206 16.05 16.05 -13.11
N CYS A 207 15.41 15.44 -14.12
CA CYS A 207 13.96 15.30 -14.12
C CYS A 207 13.50 14.30 -13.05
N VAL A 208 12.53 14.70 -12.23
CA VAL A 208 11.99 13.89 -11.15
C VAL A 208 10.68 13.24 -11.59
N LEU A 209 10.78 12.08 -12.24
CA LEU A 209 9.65 11.37 -12.87
C LEU A 209 8.40 11.26 -11.99
N ASN A 210 8.58 10.91 -10.71
CA ASN A 210 7.46 10.72 -9.79
C ASN A 210 6.69 12.03 -9.49
N LYS A 211 7.26 13.21 -9.76
CA LYS A 211 6.59 14.50 -9.57
C LYS A 211 5.76 14.91 -10.79
N LEU A 212 5.96 14.28 -11.95
CA LEU A 212 5.11 14.53 -13.12
C LEU A 212 3.64 14.22 -12.83
N LEU A 213 3.36 13.22 -11.98
CA LEU A 213 1.98 12.90 -11.59
C LEU A 213 1.31 14.07 -10.87
N VAL A 214 2.05 14.79 -10.04
CA VAL A 214 1.53 15.98 -9.34
C VAL A 214 1.26 17.11 -10.33
N LEU A 215 2.20 17.34 -11.25
CA LEU A 215 2.09 18.36 -12.29
C LEU A 215 1.00 18.06 -13.32
N ASN A 216 0.63 16.79 -13.50
CA ASN A 216 -0.38 16.32 -14.46
C ASN A 216 -1.84 16.54 -13.99
N HIS A 217 -2.06 17.61 -13.22
CA HIS A 217 -3.38 18.08 -12.79
C HIS A 217 -3.60 19.47 -13.37
N CYS A 218 -4.76 19.69 -13.97
CA CYS A 218 -5.09 20.95 -14.66
C CYS A 218 -4.88 22.17 -13.76
N GLU A 219 -5.28 22.05 -12.50
CA GLU A 219 -5.21 23.12 -11.50
C GLU A 219 -3.77 23.49 -11.16
N ILE A 220 -2.84 22.54 -11.26
CA ILE A 220 -1.41 22.79 -11.10
C ILE A 220 -0.85 23.39 -12.38
N MET A 221 -1.18 22.84 -13.56
CA MET A 221 -0.73 23.38 -14.84
C MET A 221 -1.11 24.86 -15.00
N GLN A 222 -2.33 25.23 -14.64
CA GLN A 222 -2.85 26.61 -14.70
C GLN A 222 -2.10 27.61 -13.80
N LYS A 223 -1.29 27.15 -12.83
CA LYS A 223 -0.43 28.04 -12.03
C LYS A 223 0.83 28.47 -12.79
N TYR A 224 1.28 27.65 -13.74
CA TYR A 224 2.54 27.84 -14.46
C TYR A 224 2.33 28.15 -15.95
N MET A 225 1.16 27.81 -16.49
CA MET A 225 0.79 27.90 -17.90
C MET A 225 -0.54 28.65 -18.05
N SER A 226 -0.79 29.22 -19.22
CA SER A 226 -2.04 29.97 -19.45
C SER A 226 -3.24 29.03 -19.58
N CYS A 227 -3.05 27.89 -20.25
CA CYS A 227 -4.06 26.88 -20.57
C CYS A 227 -5.31 27.40 -21.30
N ARG A 228 -5.43 28.72 -21.57
CA ARG A 228 -6.58 29.42 -22.17
C ARG A 228 -7.95 28.89 -21.70
N GLY A 229 -8.05 28.46 -20.44
CA GLY A 229 -9.27 27.88 -19.86
C GLY A 229 -9.64 26.46 -20.33
N ALA A 230 -8.80 25.79 -21.13
CA ALA A 230 -9.02 24.45 -21.65
C ALA A 230 -7.98 23.47 -21.11
N CYS A 231 -8.44 22.40 -20.46
CA CYS A 231 -7.62 21.26 -20.05
C CYS A 231 -8.20 19.98 -20.64
N LEU A 232 -7.42 19.30 -21.47
CA LEU A 232 -7.87 18.18 -22.28
C LEU A 232 -7.08 16.92 -21.92
N ALA A 233 -7.80 15.81 -21.76
CA ALA A 233 -7.16 14.51 -21.65
C ALA A 233 -6.56 14.14 -23.01
N SER A 234 -5.28 13.79 -23.04
CA SER A 234 -4.57 13.37 -24.24
C SER A 234 -3.77 12.08 -23.98
N THR A 235 -3.28 11.49 -25.06
CA THR A 235 -2.44 10.28 -25.05
C THR A 235 -1.13 10.63 -25.74
N GLY A 236 -0.09 10.90 -24.96
CA GLY A 236 1.26 11.19 -25.45
C GLY A 236 2.28 11.30 -24.32
N ALA A 237 3.54 10.98 -24.62
CA ALA A 237 4.63 10.99 -23.64
C ALA A 237 5.07 12.41 -23.24
N ASP A 238 4.60 13.44 -23.97
CA ASP A 238 4.91 14.84 -23.72
C ASP A 238 4.04 15.48 -22.62
N GLN A 239 2.96 14.83 -22.20
CA GLN A 239 2.15 15.36 -21.09
C GLN A 239 2.90 15.26 -19.74
N PRO A 240 2.64 16.19 -18.79
CA PRO A 240 1.79 17.38 -18.90
C PRO A 240 2.44 18.51 -19.71
N ALA A 241 1.67 19.12 -20.61
CA ALA A 241 2.17 20.18 -21.48
C ALA A 241 1.08 21.16 -21.94
N GLU A 242 1.46 22.37 -22.31
CA GLU A 242 0.58 23.33 -22.99
C GLU A 242 0.87 23.30 -24.50
N VAL A 243 -0.19 23.30 -25.31
CA VAL A 243 -0.08 23.40 -26.77
C VAL A 243 0.29 24.83 -27.16
N VAL A 244 1.32 24.98 -27.99
CA VAL A 244 1.76 26.31 -28.45
C VAL A 244 0.72 26.99 -29.32
N ASP A 245 0.73 28.33 -29.33
CA ASP A 245 -0.30 29.13 -30.00
C ASP A 245 -0.28 29.03 -31.53
N ASP A 246 0.87 28.73 -32.13
CA ASP A 246 1.08 28.54 -33.57
C ASP A 246 0.77 27.10 -34.04
N ALA A 247 0.34 26.22 -33.15
CA ALA A 247 -0.03 24.86 -33.52
C ALA A 247 -1.26 24.83 -34.46
N PRO A 248 -1.39 23.79 -35.31
CA PRO A 248 -2.59 23.58 -36.10
C PRO A 248 -3.87 23.59 -35.24
N ARG A 249 -4.95 24.18 -35.77
CA ARG A 249 -6.23 24.36 -35.02
C ARG A 249 -6.77 23.06 -34.42
N HIS A 250 -6.59 21.93 -35.10
CA HIS A 250 -7.07 20.62 -34.64
C HIS A 250 -6.34 20.09 -33.40
N LEU A 251 -5.21 20.68 -33.01
CA LEU A 251 -4.46 20.32 -31.80
C LEU A 251 -4.84 21.16 -30.58
N ASN A 252 -5.83 22.06 -30.70
CA ASN A 252 -6.29 22.95 -29.63
C ASN A 252 -5.18 23.89 -29.10
N PRO A 253 -4.69 24.85 -29.91
CA PRO A 253 -3.67 25.82 -29.49
C PRO A 253 -4.02 26.52 -28.17
N GLY A 254 -3.05 26.59 -27.27
CA GLY A 254 -3.19 27.18 -25.94
C GLY A 254 -3.87 26.29 -24.90
N ALA A 255 -4.38 25.11 -25.25
CA ALA A 255 -4.93 24.16 -24.26
C ALA A 255 -3.81 23.43 -23.50
N CYS A 256 -4.09 23.12 -22.24
CA CYS A 256 -3.24 22.24 -21.43
C CYS A 256 -3.66 20.78 -21.61
N LEU A 257 -2.68 19.89 -21.79
CA LEU A 257 -2.87 18.47 -22.00
C LEU A 257 -2.37 17.69 -20.79
N TYR A 258 -3.22 16.82 -20.27
CA TYR A 258 -2.87 15.87 -19.22
C TYR A 258 -3.14 14.43 -19.68
N THR A 259 -2.40 13.46 -19.17
CA THR A 259 -2.66 12.05 -19.43
C THR A 259 -3.54 11.43 -18.34
N ARG A 260 -4.45 10.53 -18.71
CA ARG A 260 -5.18 9.68 -17.75
C ARG A 260 -4.40 8.42 -17.38
N THR A 261 -3.36 8.10 -18.15
CA THR A 261 -2.58 6.87 -18.02
C THR A 261 -1.24 7.20 -17.38
N GLN A 262 -1.12 6.97 -16.08
CA GLN A 262 0.06 7.36 -15.30
C GLN A 262 1.37 6.72 -15.81
N SER A 263 1.30 5.52 -16.39
CA SER A 263 2.45 4.85 -16.99
C SER A 263 2.99 5.51 -18.26
N MET A 264 2.25 6.48 -18.84
CA MET A 264 2.71 7.25 -20.00
C MET A 264 3.52 8.50 -19.62
N LEU A 265 3.56 8.87 -18.34
CA LEU A 265 4.39 9.98 -17.89
C LEU A 265 5.87 9.62 -18.08
N SER A 266 6.62 10.45 -18.79
CA SER A 266 8.04 10.24 -19.03
C SER A 266 8.84 11.53 -19.00
N CYS A 267 10.12 11.47 -18.59
CA CYS A 267 11.01 12.62 -18.61
C CYS A 267 11.57 12.92 -20.01
N ASP A 268 11.79 11.88 -20.83
CA ASP A 268 12.38 11.98 -22.17
C ASP A 268 11.38 12.37 -23.27
N GLY A 269 10.08 12.20 -23.00
CA GLY A 269 9.02 12.51 -23.94
C GLY A 269 9.04 13.98 -24.38
N SER A 270 8.75 14.22 -25.66
CA SER A 270 8.65 15.56 -26.24
C SER A 270 7.70 15.58 -27.42
N HIS A 271 7.17 16.75 -27.74
CA HIS A 271 6.32 16.92 -28.91
C HIS A 271 6.49 18.31 -29.52
N ARG A 272 6.55 18.36 -30.86
CA ARG A 272 6.88 19.58 -31.62
C ARG A 272 5.92 20.75 -31.42
N HIS A 273 4.70 20.49 -30.95
CA HIS A 273 3.64 21.50 -30.76
C HIS A 273 3.27 21.71 -29.30
N THR A 274 4.09 21.24 -28.36
CA THR A 274 3.82 21.43 -26.93
C THR A 274 5.06 21.90 -26.19
N ARG A 275 4.83 22.59 -25.08
CA ARG A 275 5.84 22.96 -24.09
C ARG A 275 5.50 22.29 -22.77
N ARG A 276 6.44 21.52 -22.23
CA ARG A 276 6.21 20.63 -21.08
C ARG A 276 6.34 21.37 -19.76
N LEU A 277 5.60 20.91 -18.74
CA LEU A 277 5.78 21.33 -17.35
C LEU A 277 6.66 20.29 -16.63
N CYS A 278 7.86 20.68 -16.26
CA CYS A 278 8.92 19.77 -15.83
C CYS A 278 9.28 19.94 -14.36
N PRO A 279 9.35 18.84 -13.56
CA PRO A 279 9.81 18.87 -12.20
C PRO A 279 11.32 18.57 -12.16
N CYS A 280 12.13 19.56 -11.82
CA CYS A 280 13.58 19.48 -11.76
C CYS A 280 14.07 19.50 -10.30
N ALA A 281 15.03 18.66 -9.96
CA ALA A 281 15.75 18.70 -8.67
C ALA A 281 17.22 18.33 -8.86
#